data_AF-A0AAV0HXW1-F1
#
_entry.id   AF-A0AAV0HXW1-F1
#
_cell.length_a   1.000
_cell.length_b   1.000
_cell.length_c   1.000
_cell.angle_alpha   90.00
_cell.angle_beta   90.00
_cell.angle_gamma   90.00
#
_symmetry.space_group_name_H-M   'P 1'
#
loop_
_entity.id
_entity.type
_entity.pdbx_description
1 polymer ?
#
loop_
_entity_poly.entity_id
_entity_poly.type
_entity_poly.pdbx_seq_one_letter_code
_entity_poly.pdbx_strand_id
1 'polypeptide(L)'
;MLGVDIDPARISDAYWHLRKILREHSGSSSTKIFKEEVKEKLNASKLIAHVVPRDDKETKKDSSFSETRNLFDVVSFRQENFVDSRHSHEKQYDTILCLSVAKWIHLNWGNDGLITLFSKVWKLLVPGGTFILEPQPWDSYKKNYQVSKTAAEHYRNIMFPPDSFREILLDKIGFRSVEDLTAGLAGSKTGFNRPIFAFHK
;
A
#
# COMPACT_ATOMS: atom_id res chain seq x y z
N MET A 1 -7.72 5.01 -1.59
CA MET A 1 -6.45 4.45 -1.12
C MET A 1 -6.71 3.13 -0.40
N LEU A 2 -5.95 2.10 -0.74
CA LEU A 2 -5.99 0.79 -0.06
C LEU A 2 -4.61 0.56 0.58
N GLY A 3 -4.57 0.29 1.88
CA GLY A 3 -3.39 -0.20 2.58
C GLY A 3 -3.43 -1.72 2.73
N VAL A 4 -2.30 -2.38 2.52
CA VAL A 4 -2.18 -3.84 2.63
C VAL A 4 -1.03 -4.18 3.56
N ASP A 5 -1.28 -5.06 4.52
CA ASP A 5 -0.28 -5.59 5.45
C ASP A 5 -0.59 -7.06 5.76
N ILE A 6 0.44 -7.87 6.00
CA ILE A 6 0.26 -9.28 6.37
C ILE A 6 -0.09 -9.41 7.86
N ASP A 7 0.35 -8.46 8.69
CA ASP A 7 0.14 -8.45 10.13
C ASP A 7 -1.25 -7.88 10.48
N PRO A 8 -2.17 -8.70 11.05
CA PRO A 8 -3.50 -8.23 11.44
C PRO A 8 -3.47 -7.12 12.50
N ALA A 9 -2.40 -7.04 13.31
CA ALA A 9 -2.25 -5.97 14.29
C ALA A 9 -2.03 -4.62 13.59
N ARG A 10 -1.21 -4.57 12.53
CA ARG A 10 -0.98 -3.34 11.75
C ARG A 10 -2.26 -2.84 11.08
N ILE A 11 -3.08 -3.76 10.56
CA ILE A 11 -4.39 -3.42 9.99
C ILE A 11 -5.33 -2.85 11.06
N SER A 12 -5.35 -3.45 12.24
CA SER A 12 -6.15 -2.97 13.38
C SER A 12 -5.71 -1.58 13.83
N ASP A 13 -4.40 -1.35 13.95
CA ASP A 13 -3.80 -0.06 14.29
C ASP A 13 -4.13 1.01 13.24
N ALA A 14 -4.08 0.67 11.96
CA ALA A 14 -4.41 1.58 10.87
C ALA A 14 -5.88 2.04 10.93
N TYR A 15 -6.81 1.12 11.13
CA TYR A 15 -8.22 1.47 11.35
C TYR A 15 -8.46 2.23 12.65
N TRP A 16 -7.69 1.95 13.70
CA TRP A 16 -7.74 2.72 14.94
C TRP A 16 -7.31 4.17 14.72
N HIS A 17 -6.20 4.42 14.02
CA HIS A 17 -5.75 5.76 13.66
C HIS A 17 -6.76 6.49 12.78
N LEU A 18 -7.35 5.82 11.79
CA LEU A 18 -8.39 6.41 10.94
C LEU A 18 -9.60 6.87 11.76
N ARG A 19 -10.06 6.06 12.72
CA ARG A 19 -11.12 6.43 13.67
C ARG A 19 -10.74 7.62 14.54
N LYS A 20 -9.49 7.65 15.02
CA LYS A 20 -8.99 8.74 15.86
C LYS A 20 -9.02 10.06 15.11
N ILE A 21 -8.49 10.10 13.89
CA ILE A 21 -8.49 11.30 13.02
C ILE A 21 -9.93 11.81 12.82
N LEU A 22 -10.87 10.92 12.50
CA LEU A 22 -12.27 11.32 12.31
C LEU A 22 -12.91 11.90 13.58
N ARG A 23 -12.61 11.35 14.75
CA ARG A 23 -13.11 11.87 16.04
C ARG A 23 -12.56 13.25 16.35
N GLU A 24 -11.27 13.48 16.05
CA GLU A 24 -10.61 14.77 16.24
C GLU A 24 -11.18 15.84 15.29
N HIS A 25 -11.59 15.45 14.07
CA HIS A 25 -12.22 16.35 13.10
C HIS A 25 -13.72 16.56 13.35
N SER A 26 -14.41 15.64 14.04
CA SER A 26 -15.86 15.70 14.30
C SER A 26 -16.23 16.34 15.65
N GLY A 27 -15.38 17.19 16.22
CA GLY A 27 -15.51 17.74 17.57
C GLY A 27 -16.60 18.80 17.80
N SER A 28 -17.88 18.49 17.53
CA SER A 28 -19.05 18.75 18.41
C SER A 28 -20.31 18.07 17.81
N SER A 29 -20.97 17.19 18.56
CA SER A 29 -22.35 16.69 18.32
C SER A 29 -22.65 15.53 17.33
N SER A 30 -21.86 14.45 17.22
CA SER A 30 -22.31 13.27 16.41
C SER A 30 -21.90 11.88 16.92
N THR A 31 -21.62 11.71 18.22
CA THR A 31 -20.98 10.49 18.75
C THR A 31 -21.87 9.24 18.81
N LYS A 32 -23.20 9.36 18.62
CA LYS A 32 -24.14 8.22 18.71
C LYS A 32 -24.42 7.53 17.38
N ILE A 33 -24.51 8.27 16.27
CA ILE A 33 -24.88 7.72 14.94
C ILE A 33 -23.76 6.85 14.35
N PHE A 34 -22.49 7.25 14.53
CA PHE A 34 -21.34 6.53 13.97
C PHE A 34 -21.11 5.11 14.54
N LYS A 35 -21.65 4.79 15.73
CA LYS A 35 -21.44 3.45 16.32
C LYS A 35 -22.35 2.39 15.69
N GLU A 36 -23.51 2.77 15.15
CA GLU A 36 -24.48 1.83 14.58
C GLU A 36 -24.17 1.52 13.11
N GLU A 37 -23.89 2.52 12.27
CA GLU A 37 -23.55 2.32 10.85
C GLU A 37 -22.25 1.51 10.62
N VAL A 38 -21.28 1.64 11.52
CA VAL A 38 -20.00 0.91 11.43
C VAL A 38 -20.18 -0.58 11.76
N LYS A 39 -21.11 -0.91 12.67
CA LYS A 39 -21.47 -2.31 12.98
C LYS A 39 -22.13 -2.97 11.78
N GLU A 40 -22.91 -2.20 11.02
CA GLU A 40 -23.58 -2.65 9.81
C GLU A 40 -22.60 -2.89 8.65
N LYS A 41 -21.63 -1.99 8.40
CA LYS A 41 -20.62 -2.17 7.34
C LYS A 41 -19.66 -3.34 7.60
N LEU A 42 -19.34 -3.63 8.87
CA LEU A 42 -18.58 -4.84 9.26
C LEU A 42 -19.35 -6.15 8.95
N ASN A 43 -20.68 -6.12 9.01
CA ASN A 43 -21.54 -7.26 8.68
C ASN A 43 -21.84 -7.35 7.17
N ALA A 44 -21.98 -6.22 6.48
CA ALA A 44 -22.27 -6.17 5.05
C ALA A 44 -21.12 -6.68 4.18
N SER A 45 -19.87 -6.66 4.68
CA SER A 45 -18.73 -7.26 3.98
C SER A 45 -18.79 -8.80 3.90
N LYS A 46 -19.87 -9.46 4.38
CA LYS A 46 -20.08 -10.91 4.35
C LYS A 46 -21.18 -11.41 3.39
N LEU A 47 -21.91 -10.56 2.67
CA LEU A 47 -22.86 -11.03 1.64
C LEU A 47 -22.89 -10.10 0.43
N ILE A 48 -22.46 -10.60 -0.72
CA ILE A 48 -22.77 -10.01 -2.03
C ILE A 48 -23.83 -10.91 -2.68
N ALA A 49 -25.05 -10.39 -2.83
CA ALA A 49 -25.99 -10.84 -3.85
C ALA A 49 -26.97 -9.71 -4.21
N HIS A 50 -26.88 -9.30 -5.47
CA HIS A 50 -27.87 -8.62 -6.34
C HIS A 50 -29.13 -8.00 -5.72
N VAL A 51 -29.28 -6.67 -5.88
CA VAL A 51 -30.56 -6.02 -6.23
C VAL A 51 -30.29 -4.73 -7.04
N VAL A 52 -31.03 -4.55 -8.14
CA VAL A 52 -31.15 -3.33 -8.97
C VAL A 52 -32.48 -2.65 -8.64
N PRO A 53 -32.58 -1.30 -8.54
CA PRO A 53 -33.48 -0.51 -9.43
C PRO A 53 -32.95 0.90 -9.78
N ARG A 54 -33.01 1.36 -11.05
CA ARG A 54 -34.06 2.13 -11.78
C ARG A 54 -34.22 3.62 -11.41
N ASP A 55 -34.30 4.42 -12.48
CA ASP A 55 -34.29 5.89 -12.61
C ASP A 55 -35.36 6.66 -11.83
N ASP A 56 -35.01 7.90 -11.43
CA ASP A 56 -35.82 9.09 -11.73
C ASP A 56 -35.01 10.40 -11.57
N LYS A 57 -35.41 11.40 -12.36
CA LYS A 57 -34.72 12.67 -12.67
C LYS A 57 -35.00 13.82 -11.69
N GLU A 58 -34.10 14.81 -11.77
CA GLU A 58 -34.18 16.23 -11.35
C GLU A 58 -34.07 16.51 -9.84
N THR A 59 -33.15 17.36 -9.36
CA THR A 59 -33.18 18.82 -9.59
C THR A 59 -31.81 19.42 -9.21
N LYS A 60 -31.33 20.41 -9.98
CA LYS A 60 -30.14 21.21 -9.65
C LYS A 60 -30.41 22.07 -8.40
N LYS A 61 -29.55 21.92 -7.40
CA LYS A 61 -29.41 22.87 -6.30
C LYS A 61 -27.93 23.03 -6.01
N ASP A 62 -27.40 24.23 -6.29
CA ASP A 62 -26.10 24.65 -5.81
C ASP A 62 -26.09 24.54 -4.29
N SER A 63 -25.42 23.51 -3.77
CA SER A 63 -25.11 23.39 -2.36
C SER A 63 -23.61 23.31 -2.19
N SER A 64 -23.11 24.29 -1.45
CA SER A 64 -21.78 24.38 -0.87
C SER A 64 -21.08 23.04 -0.70
N PHE A 65 -19.94 22.88 -1.36
CA PHE A 65 -18.95 21.83 -1.12
C PHE A 65 -18.50 21.85 0.35
N SER A 66 -19.22 21.16 1.22
CA SER A 66 -18.83 20.90 2.60
C SER A 66 -19.55 19.68 3.15
N GLU A 67 -19.73 18.64 2.34
CA GLU A 67 -19.82 17.30 2.91
C GLU A 67 -18.38 16.90 3.26
N THR A 68 -18.05 16.92 4.55
CA THR A 68 -16.86 16.25 5.08
C THR A 68 -16.92 14.80 4.64
N ARG A 69 -16.23 14.48 3.53
CA ARG A 69 -16.16 13.12 3.00
C ARG A 69 -15.69 12.21 4.12
N ASN A 70 -16.48 11.20 4.44
CA ASN A 70 -16.11 10.23 5.43
C ASN A 70 -14.86 9.49 4.91
N LEU A 71 -13.74 9.59 5.64
CA LEU A 71 -12.48 8.99 5.19
C LEU A 71 -12.59 7.47 4.99
N PHE A 72 -13.56 6.80 5.63
CA PHE A 72 -13.83 5.38 5.40
C PHE A 72 -14.33 5.04 3.99
N ASP A 73 -14.86 6.01 3.26
CA ASP A 73 -15.34 5.78 1.89
C ASP A 73 -14.19 5.83 0.87
N VAL A 74 -13.05 6.41 1.24
CA VAL A 74 -11.90 6.60 0.34
C VAL A 74 -10.60 5.95 0.85
N VAL A 75 -10.55 5.52 2.12
CA VAL A 75 -9.42 4.80 2.72
C VAL A 75 -9.90 3.47 3.29
N SER A 76 -9.27 2.38 2.85
CA SER A 76 -9.48 1.05 3.40
C SER A 76 -8.16 0.33 3.66
N PHE A 77 -8.19 -0.67 4.52
CA PHE A 77 -7.06 -1.54 4.84
C PHE A 77 -7.45 -3.00 4.74
N ARG A 78 -6.54 -3.85 4.26
CA ARG A 78 -6.76 -5.29 4.07
C ARG A 78 -5.59 -6.09 4.61
N GLN A 79 -5.90 -7.12 5.40
CA GLN A 79 -4.92 -8.11 5.83
C GLN A 79 -4.65 -9.08 4.69
N GLU A 80 -3.41 -9.17 4.22
CA GLU A 80 -3.04 -10.02 3.10
C GLU A 80 -1.53 -10.15 2.95
N ASN A 81 -1.07 -11.34 2.53
CA ASN A 81 0.26 -11.47 1.97
C ASN A 81 0.26 -11.07 0.48
N PHE A 82 0.80 -9.90 0.17
CA PHE A 82 0.86 -9.39 -1.20
C PHE A 82 1.60 -10.33 -2.19
N VAL A 83 2.62 -11.06 -1.73
CA VAL A 83 3.42 -11.96 -2.56
C VAL A 83 2.63 -13.22 -2.95
N ASP A 84 1.83 -13.77 -2.04
CA ASP A 84 1.08 -15.01 -2.29
C ASP A 84 -0.32 -14.74 -2.87
N SER A 85 -0.87 -13.55 -2.68
CA SER A 85 -2.26 -13.32 -3.00
C SER A 85 -2.57 -13.17 -4.48
N ARG A 86 -3.74 -13.63 -4.89
CA ARG A 86 -4.25 -13.51 -6.26
C ARG A 86 -5.00 -12.21 -6.41
N HIS A 87 -4.64 -11.43 -7.42
CA HIS A 87 -5.33 -10.19 -7.76
C HIS A 87 -6.06 -10.35 -9.09
N SER A 88 -7.31 -9.90 -9.17
CA SER A 88 -8.01 -9.78 -10.45
C SER A 88 -7.32 -8.72 -11.29
N HIS A 89 -7.16 -8.99 -12.60
CA HIS A 89 -6.64 -8.03 -13.58
C HIS A 89 -7.54 -6.80 -13.77
N GLU A 90 -8.75 -6.82 -13.23
CA GLU A 90 -9.70 -5.72 -13.28
C GLU A 90 -9.33 -4.57 -12.33
N LYS A 91 -8.56 -4.84 -11.27
CA LYS A 91 -8.13 -3.81 -10.33
C LYS A 91 -6.81 -3.19 -10.80
N GLN A 92 -6.88 -1.93 -11.22
CA GLN A 92 -5.72 -1.14 -11.60
C GLN A 92 -5.57 0.08 -10.70
N TYR A 93 -4.33 0.50 -10.47
CA TYR A 93 -3.98 1.63 -9.61
C TYR A 93 -3.16 2.65 -10.39
N ASP A 94 -3.40 3.93 -10.13
CA ASP A 94 -2.57 5.03 -10.66
C ASP A 94 -1.21 5.09 -9.99
N THR A 95 -1.15 4.74 -8.70
CA THR A 95 0.09 4.75 -7.91
C THR A 95 0.09 3.62 -6.89
N ILE A 96 1.25 2.97 -6.76
CA ILE A 96 1.49 1.97 -5.72
C ILE A 96 2.71 2.40 -4.90
N LEU A 97 2.58 2.36 -3.58
CA LEU A 97 3.66 2.68 -2.63
C LEU A 97 4.21 1.38 -2.03
N CYS A 98 5.53 1.21 -2.05
CA CYS A 98 6.25 0.16 -1.34
C CYS A 98 7.37 0.80 -0.51
N LEU A 99 7.00 1.27 0.68
CA LEU A 99 7.90 2.02 1.55
C LEU A 99 8.37 1.13 2.69
N SER A 100 9.68 0.93 2.81
CA SER A 100 10.27 0.11 3.89
C SER A 100 9.72 -1.32 4.00
N VAL A 101 9.32 -1.94 2.89
CA VAL A 101 8.79 -3.33 2.86
C VAL A 101 9.66 -4.30 2.05
N ALA A 102 10.35 -3.84 0.99
CA ALA A 102 11.05 -4.71 0.04
C ALA A 102 12.05 -5.68 0.70
N LYS A 103 12.84 -5.21 1.67
CA LYS A 103 13.74 -6.07 2.47
C LYS A 103 13.02 -7.25 3.11
N TRP A 104 11.88 -7.00 3.74
CA TRP A 104 11.17 -8.05 4.48
C TRP A 104 10.60 -9.08 3.53
N ILE A 105 10.15 -8.66 2.35
CA ILE A 105 9.74 -9.59 1.30
C ILE A 105 10.93 -10.42 0.83
N HIS A 106 12.05 -9.77 0.55
CA HIS A 106 13.25 -10.42 0.04
C HIS A 106 13.86 -11.42 1.02
N LEU A 107 13.85 -11.13 2.33
CA LEU A 107 14.27 -12.06 3.37
C LEU A 107 13.29 -13.23 3.53
N ASN A 108 11.97 -13.02 3.47
CA ASN A 108 11.01 -14.09 3.75
C ASN A 108 10.67 -14.97 2.53
N TRP A 109 10.75 -14.44 1.30
CA TRP A 109 10.42 -15.15 0.06
C TRP A 109 11.56 -15.19 -0.97
N GLY A 110 12.77 -14.77 -0.60
CA GLY A 110 13.94 -14.85 -1.46
C GLY A 110 13.84 -13.99 -2.72
N ASN A 111 14.72 -14.27 -3.69
CA ASN A 111 14.75 -13.55 -4.96
C ASN A 111 13.41 -13.69 -5.71
N ASP A 112 12.76 -14.86 -5.65
CA ASP A 112 11.48 -15.10 -6.31
C ASP A 112 10.36 -14.22 -5.77
N GLY A 113 10.29 -14.04 -4.44
CA GLY A 113 9.36 -13.13 -3.81
C GLY A 113 9.57 -11.68 -4.22
N LEU A 114 10.82 -11.25 -4.35
CA LEU A 114 11.19 -9.91 -4.80
C LEU A 114 10.77 -9.68 -6.26
N ILE A 115 11.07 -10.61 -7.16
CA ILE A 115 10.66 -10.53 -8.57
C ILE A 115 9.13 -10.59 -8.70
N THR A 116 8.47 -11.40 -7.89
CA THR A 116 7.01 -11.48 -7.81
C THR A 116 6.40 -10.15 -7.38
N LEU A 117 6.95 -9.50 -6.34
CA LEU A 117 6.53 -8.17 -5.90
C LEU A 117 6.60 -7.18 -7.07
N PHE A 118 7.75 -7.04 -7.71
CA PHE A 118 7.94 -6.07 -8.80
C PHE A 118 7.03 -6.36 -10.00
N SER A 119 6.92 -7.62 -10.40
CA SER A 119 6.06 -8.04 -11.51
C SER A 119 4.59 -7.79 -11.22
N LYS A 120 4.12 -8.05 -9.98
CA LYS A 120 2.73 -7.79 -9.58
C LYS A 120 2.43 -6.31 -9.56
N VAL A 121 3.32 -5.49 -9.00
CA VAL A 121 3.17 -4.03 -8.99
C VAL A 121 3.02 -3.51 -10.42
N TRP A 122 3.91 -3.91 -11.34
CA TRP A 122 3.80 -3.49 -12.75
C TRP A 122 2.45 -3.90 -13.36
N LYS A 123 1.98 -5.11 -13.11
CA LYS A 123 0.69 -5.61 -13.65
C LYS A 123 -0.52 -4.87 -13.08
N LEU A 124 -0.43 -4.45 -11.83
CA LEU A 124 -1.50 -3.73 -11.12
C LEU A 124 -1.53 -2.23 -11.43
N LEU A 125 -0.48 -1.67 -12.01
CA LEU A 125 -0.48 -0.28 -12.45
C LEU A 125 -1.18 -0.09 -13.79
N VAL A 126 -1.97 0.98 -13.90
CA VAL A 126 -2.48 1.50 -15.18
C VAL A 126 -1.32 1.92 -16.09
N PRO A 127 -1.51 2.02 -17.42
CA PRO A 127 -0.55 2.69 -18.30
C PRO A 127 -0.27 4.13 -17.82
N GLY A 128 1.00 4.54 -17.70
CA GLY A 128 1.39 5.82 -17.11
C GLY A 128 1.37 5.86 -15.57
N GLY A 129 0.99 4.76 -14.92
CA GLY A 129 1.00 4.64 -13.46
C GLY A 129 2.41 4.67 -12.88
N THR A 130 2.49 5.00 -11.58
CA THR A 130 3.77 5.20 -10.88
C THR A 130 3.96 4.23 -9.73
N PHE A 131 5.13 3.59 -9.68
CA PHE A 131 5.57 2.81 -8.54
C PHE A 131 6.55 3.59 -7.68
N ILE A 132 6.19 3.87 -6.43
CA ILE A 132 7.08 4.53 -5.47
C ILE A 132 7.72 3.46 -4.58
N LEU A 133 9.04 3.38 -4.60
CA LEU A 133 9.82 2.38 -3.89
C LEU A 133 10.86 3.05 -2.98
N GLU A 134 10.89 2.65 -1.72
CA GLU A 134 11.97 2.98 -0.77
C GLU A 134 12.76 1.70 -0.46
N PRO A 135 13.86 1.42 -1.18
CA PRO A 135 14.69 0.25 -0.89
C PRO A 135 15.49 0.47 0.40
N GLN A 136 15.52 -0.54 1.27
CA GLN A 136 16.39 -0.49 2.44
C GLN A 136 17.83 -0.89 2.09
N PRO A 137 18.84 -0.24 2.70
CA PRO A 137 20.23 -0.50 2.39
C PRO A 137 20.65 -1.90 2.84
N TRP A 138 21.69 -2.44 2.19
CA TRP A 138 22.22 -3.77 2.48
C TRP A 138 22.61 -3.97 3.94
N ASP A 139 23.11 -2.94 4.62
CA ASP A 139 23.42 -3.03 6.05
C ASP A 139 22.18 -3.29 6.92
N SER A 140 20.98 -2.88 6.48
CA SER A 140 19.74 -3.28 7.15
C SER A 140 19.46 -4.78 6.99
N TYR A 141 19.88 -5.42 5.89
CA TYR A 141 19.74 -6.87 5.72
C TYR A 141 20.69 -7.62 6.68
N LYS A 142 21.97 -7.22 6.70
CA LYS A 142 22.98 -7.79 7.61
C LYS A 142 22.55 -7.78 9.08
N LYS A 143 21.82 -6.75 9.50
CA LYS A 143 21.33 -6.61 10.89
C LYS A 143 20.08 -7.45 11.19
N ASN A 144 19.34 -7.89 10.18
CA ASN A 144 18.00 -8.49 10.36
C ASN A 144 17.84 -9.88 9.75
N TYR A 145 18.84 -10.45 9.06
CA TYR A 145 18.68 -11.75 8.39
C TYR A 145 18.42 -12.92 9.36
N GLN A 146 18.78 -12.79 10.64
CA GLN A 146 18.64 -13.86 11.63
C GLN A 146 17.27 -13.92 12.32
N VAL A 147 16.30 -13.10 11.90
CA VAL A 147 14.95 -13.08 12.52
C VAL A 147 14.20 -14.41 12.35
N SER A 148 14.57 -15.23 11.36
CA SER A 148 14.07 -16.59 11.19
C SER A 148 15.09 -17.45 10.43
N LYS A 149 14.92 -18.79 10.48
CA LYS A 149 15.76 -19.72 9.70
C LYS A 149 15.62 -19.45 8.20
N THR A 150 14.39 -19.24 7.74
CA THR A 150 14.06 -18.88 6.34
C THR A 150 14.74 -17.58 5.92
N ALA A 151 14.65 -16.54 6.73
CA ALA A 151 15.33 -15.26 6.45
C ALA A 151 16.84 -15.43 6.33
N ALA A 152 17.43 -16.28 7.19
CA ALA A 152 18.87 -16.50 7.17
C ALA A 152 19.33 -17.32 5.97
N GLU A 153 18.52 -18.28 5.53
CA GLU A 153 18.76 -19.05 4.31
C GLU A 153 18.66 -18.18 3.06
N HIS A 154 17.55 -17.45 2.89
CA HIS A 154 17.38 -16.58 1.74
C HIS A 154 18.44 -15.50 1.67
N TYR A 155 18.82 -14.89 2.80
CA TYR A 155 19.90 -13.90 2.84
C TYR A 155 21.22 -14.42 2.24
N ARG A 156 21.61 -15.67 2.56
CA ARG A 156 22.83 -16.29 2.01
C ARG A 156 22.74 -16.52 0.49
N ASN A 157 21.52 -16.63 -0.04
CA ASN A 157 21.23 -16.91 -1.44
C ASN A 157 20.74 -15.66 -2.21
N ILE A 158 20.85 -14.46 -1.63
CA ILE A 158 20.45 -13.22 -2.34
C ILE A 158 21.34 -13.03 -3.56
N MET A 159 20.70 -12.92 -4.72
CA MET A 159 21.37 -12.61 -5.99
C MET A 159 21.21 -11.14 -6.38
N PHE A 160 20.12 -10.52 -5.93
CA PHE A 160 19.74 -9.16 -6.32
C PHE A 160 19.79 -8.22 -5.11
N PRO A 161 20.94 -7.64 -4.76
CA PRO A 161 21.00 -6.66 -3.67
C PRO A 161 20.18 -5.40 -4.00
N PRO A 162 19.86 -4.55 -3.00
CA PRO A 162 19.07 -3.33 -3.19
C PRO A 162 19.55 -2.42 -4.33
N ASP A 163 20.86 -2.32 -4.54
CA ASP A 163 21.45 -1.48 -5.59
C ASP A 163 21.10 -1.97 -7.00
N SER A 164 20.79 -3.26 -7.16
CA SER A 164 20.36 -3.86 -8.44
C SER A 164 18.87 -3.66 -8.72
N PHE A 165 18.07 -3.17 -7.77
CA PHE A 165 16.61 -3.06 -7.94
C PHE A 165 16.25 -2.14 -9.10
N ARG A 166 17.00 -1.04 -9.28
CA ARG A 166 16.79 -0.08 -10.37
C ARG A 166 16.92 -0.74 -11.73
N GLU A 167 18.00 -1.48 -11.95
CA GLU A 167 18.23 -2.22 -13.21
C GLU A 167 17.13 -3.25 -13.45
N ILE A 168 16.77 -4.03 -12.43
CA ILE A 168 15.72 -5.05 -12.56
C ILE A 168 14.38 -4.41 -12.94
N LEU A 169 14.00 -3.32 -12.28
CA LEU A 169 12.73 -2.64 -12.53
C LEU A 169 12.67 -2.02 -13.93
N LEU A 170 13.78 -1.45 -14.42
CA LEU A 170 13.84 -0.86 -15.76
C LEU A 170 13.95 -1.94 -16.84
N ASP A 171 14.95 -2.82 -16.74
CA ASP A 171 15.38 -3.68 -17.85
C ASP A 171 14.66 -5.02 -17.90
N LYS A 172 14.22 -5.54 -16.75
CA LYS A 172 13.60 -6.88 -16.66
C LYS A 172 12.09 -6.82 -16.46
N ILE A 173 11.61 -5.88 -15.65
CA ILE A 173 10.18 -5.72 -15.37
C ILE A 173 9.50 -4.83 -16.42
N GLY A 174 10.18 -3.79 -16.91
CA GLY A 174 9.71 -2.94 -18.00
C GLY A 174 9.09 -1.61 -17.56
N PHE A 175 9.54 -1.04 -16.45
CA PHE A 175 9.34 0.39 -16.18
C PHE A 175 10.20 1.22 -17.14
N ARG A 176 9.68 2.36 -17.61
CA ARG A 176 10.32 3.17 -18.66
C ARG A 176 11.36 4.13 -18.13
N SER A 177 11.13 4.68 -16.95
CA SER A 177 11.98 5.69 -16.35
C SER A 177 11.90 5.63 -14.83
N VAL A 178 12.86 6.30 -14.19
CA VAL A 178 12.91 6.43 -12.74
C VAL A 178 13.46 7.78 -12.32
N GLU A 179 12.84 8.37 -11.31
CA GLU A 179 13.24 9.60 -10.65
C GLU A 179 13.66 9.30 -9.21
N ASP A 180 14.70 9.98 -8.71
CA ASP A 180 15.05 9.99 -7.28
C ASP A 180 14.36 11.20 -6.62
N LEU A 181 13.29 10.93 -5.89
CA LEU A 181 12.47 11.96 -5.21
C LEU A 181 13.18 12.57 -4.00
N THR A 182 14.30 11.99 -3.58
CA THR A 182 15.10 12.49 -2.44
C THR A 182 16.30 13.29 -2.86
N ALA A 183 16.62 13.33 -4.16
CA ALA A 183 17.71 14.13 -4.71
C ALA A 183 17.49 15.61 -4.36
N GLY A 184 18.35 16.17 -3.50
CA GLY A 184 18.30 17.57 -3.08
C GLY A 184 17.47 17.87 -1.83
N LEU A 185 16.89 16.86 -1.17
CA LEU A 185 16.24 17.05 0.14
C LEU A 185 17.28 16.97 1.27
N ALA A 186 17.37 18.04 2.08
CA ALA A 186 18.21 18.06 3.28
C ALA A 186 17.38 17.72 4.54
N GLY A 187 17.98 17.01 5.51
CA GLY A 187 17.39 16.86 6.86
C GLY A 187 16.86 15.47 7.26
N SER A 188 17.33 14.38 6.64
CA SER A 188 16.93 13.03 7.05
C SER A 188 17.45 12.66 8.44
N LYS A 189 16.64 11.98 9.26
CA LYS A 189 17.10 11.37 10.52
C LYS A 189 18.04 10.20 10.22
N THR A 190 19.10 10.05 11.01
CA THR A 190 20.06 8.93 10.92
C THR A 190 19.33 7.59 10.94
N GLY A 191 19.60 6.70 9.97
CA GLY A 191 18.90 5.42 9.81
C GLY A 191 17.61 5.47 8.98
N PHE A 192 17.13 6.66 8.61
CA PHE A 192 16.01 6.90 7.69
C PHE A 192 16.40 7.76 6.48
N ASN A 193 17.70 7.98 6.28
CA ASN A 193 18.23 8.56 5.04
C ASN A 193 18.28 7.50 3.96
N ARG A 194 17.13 7.20 3.36
CA ARG A 194 17.00 6.22 2.29
C ARG A 194 16.42 6.87 1.05
N PRO A 195 16.90 6.50 -0.14
CA PRO A 195 16.35 7.05 -1.36
C PRO A 195 14.90 6.61 -1.54
N ILE A 196 14.08 7.49 -2.11
CA ILE A 196 12.74 7.16 -2.56
C ILE A 196 12.73 7.34 -4.07
N PHE A 197 12.46 6.26 -4.79
CA PHE A 197 12.43 6.25 -6.23
C PHE A 197 11.00 6.20 -6.74
N ALA A 198 10.71 6.99 -7.78
CA ALA A 198 9.49 6.89 -8.55
C ALA A 198 9.79 6.24 -9.89
N PHE A 199 9.24 5.05 -10.15
CA PHE A 199 9.34 4.33 -11.42
C PHE A 199 8.05 4.51 -12.22
N HIS A 200 8.16 4.88 -13.49
CA HIS A 200 7.00 5.17 -14.36
C HIS A 200 6.80 4.07 -15.40
N LYS A 201 5.55 3.60 -15.56
CA LYS A 201 5.17 2.52 -16.49
C LYS A 201 4.83 3.03 -17.89
#